data_AF-A0A7K2XXX6-F1
#
_entry.id   AF-A0A7K2XXX6-F1
#
_cell.length_a   1.000
_cell.length_b   1.000
_cell.length_c   1.000
_cell.angle_alpha   90.00
_cell.angle_beta   90.00
_cell.angle_gamma   90.00
#
_symmetry.space_group_name_H-M   'P 1'
#
loop_
_entity.id
_entity.type
_entity.pdbx_description
1 polymer ?
#
loop_
_entity_poly.entity_id
_entity_poly.type
_entity_poly.pdbx_seq_one_letter_code
_entity_poly.pdbx_strand_id
1 'polypeptide(L)'
;METPRFSITYILGDEDDPLTVENTDALVTAPDGTRWSATVLTLDEVARVMDSWTATGECAGGSYLQVKDLVIVREPGVEAMTRALVGIFDEYGMKTEVLPRFDP
;
A
#
# COMPACT_ATOMS: atom_id res chain seq x y z
N MET A 1 -3.23 -12.49 3.13
CA MET A 1 -2.00 -13.30 3.20
C MET A 1 -1.63 -13.51 4.65
N GLU A 2 -1.15 -14.69 5.05
CA GLU A 2 -0.71 -14.96 6.42
C GLU A 2 0.79 -15.25 6.49
N THR A 3 1.46 -14.72 7.50
CA THR A 3 2.82 -15.07 7.89
C THR A 3 2.83 -15.48 9.36
N PRO A 4 3.89 -16.16 9.86
CA PRO A 4 4.01 -16.44 11.29
C PRO A 4 4.04 -15.21 12.20
N ARG A 5 4.31 -14.01 11.64
CA ARG A 5 4.54 -12.77 12.41
C ARG A 5 3.41 -11.74 12.28
N PHE A 6 2.59 -11.84 11.24
CA PHE A 6 1.49 -10.93 10.96
C PHE A 6 0.63 -11.46 9.81
N SER A 7 -0.59 -10.95 9.68
CA SER A 7 -1.43 -11.09 8.50
C SER A 7 -1.49 -9.79 7.70
N ILE A 8 -1.76 -9.90 6.41
CA ILE A 8 -2.03 -8.78 5.50
C ILE A 8 -3.43 -8.95 4.93
N THR A 9 -4.27 -7.93 5.12
CA THR A 9 -5.60 -7.82 4.50
C THR A 9 -5.56 -6.72 3.44
N TYR A 10 -5.90 -7.07 2.21
CA TYR A 10 -6.02 -6.10 1.11
C TYR A 10 -7.47 -5.65 0.97
N ILE A 11 -7.67 -4.38 0.66
CA ILE A 11 -8.97 -3.77 0.39
C ILE A 11 -9.06 -3.59 -1.12
N LEU A 12 -9.76 -4.53 -1.77
CA LEU A 12 -9.96 -4.55 -3.20
C LEU A 12 -11.38 -4.07 -3.52
N GLY A 13 -11.51 -3.25 -4.56
CA GLY A 13 -12.78 -2.89 -5.16
C GLY A 13 -13.38 -4.05 -5.96
N ASP A 14 -14.66 -3.93 -6.32
CA ASP A 14 -15.39 -4.98 -7.05
C ASP A 14 -14.78 -5.31 -8.43
N GLU A 15 -14.09 -4.35 -9.05
CA GLU A 15 -13.45 -4.49 -10.36
C GLU A 15 -11.95 -4.85 -10.29
N ASP A 16 -11.37 -4.92 -9.08
CA ASP A 16 -9.95 -5.23 -8.91
C ASP A 16 -9.68 -6.72 -9.09
N ASP A 17 -8.70 -7.05 -9.93
CA ASP A 17 -8.13 -8.40 -10.00
C ASP A 17 -6.90 -8.48 -9.07
N PRO A 18 -6.89 -9.38 -8.06
CA PRO A 18 -5.74 -9.57 -7.18
C PRO A 18 -4.41 -9.84 -7.90
N LEU A 19 -4.44 -10.37 -9.13
CA LEU A 19 -3.24 -10.67 -9.91
C LEU A 19 -2.66 -9.44 -10.61
N THR A 20 -3.46 -8.39 -10.83
CA THR A 20 -3.05 -7.23 -11.64
C THR A 20 -3.35 -5.90 -10.98
N VAL A 21 -3.92 -5.86 -9.78
CA VAL A 21 -4.21 -4.61 -9.06
C VAL A 21 -2.96 -3.75 -8.93
N GLU A 22 -3.09 -2.48 -9.27
CA GLU A 22 -1.98 -1.51 -9.25
C GLU A 22 -2.08 -0.52 -8.10
N ASN A 23 -3.24 -0.42 -7.46
CA ASN A 23 -3.55 0.51 -6.38
C ASN A 23 -4.46 -0.17 -5.37
N THR A 24 -4.00 -0.39 -4.15
CA THR A 24 -4.84 -0.96 -3.08
C THR A 24 -4.32 -0.57 -1.72
N ASP A 25 -5.24 -0.49 -0.76
CA ASP A 25 -4.90 -0.36 0.64
C ASP A 25 -4.69 -1.73 1.28
N ALA A 26 -3.72 -1.80 2.18
CA ALA A 26 -3.39 -2.98 2.97
C ALA A 26 -3.37 -2.66 4.46
N LEU A 27 -3.93 -3.57 5.25
CA LEU A 27 -3.85 -3.56 6.70
C LEU A 27 -2.98 -4.72 7.16
N VAL A 28 -1.84 -4.40 7.76
CA VAL A 28 -0.95 -5.40 8.38
C VAL A 28 -1.31 -5.53 9.85
N THR A 29 -1.57 -6.74 10.32
CA THR A 29 -2.00 -7.01 11.71
C THR A 29 -1.05 -8.00 12.39
N ALA A 30 -0.41 -7.56 13.47
CA ALA A 30 0.39 -8.42 14.34
C ALA A 30 -0.50 -9.33 15.22
N PRO A 31 0.03 -10.46 15.74
CA PRO A 31 -0.69 -11.34 16.65
C PRO A 31 -1.21 -10.67 17.93
N ASP A 32 -0.55 -9.61 18.39
CA ASP A 32 -0.98 -8.82 19.55
C ASP A 32 -2.10 -7.81 19.23
N GLY A 33 -2.53 -7.76 17.98
CA GLY A 33 -3.57 -6.86 17.49
C GLY A 33 -3.08 -5.48 17.05
N THR A 34 -1.77 -5.18 17.18
CA THR A 34 -1.18 -3.95 16.62
C THR A 34 -1.33 -3.95 15.10
N ARG A 35 -1.65 -2.79 14.53
CA ARG A 35 -1.92 -2.67 13.09
C ARG A 35 -1.13 -1.55 12.44
N TRP A 36 -0.84 -1.72 11.15
CA TRP A 36 -0.24 -0.71 10.29
C TRP A 36 -1.07 -0.61 9.01
N SER A 37 -1.22 0.60 8.50
CA SER A 37 -1.79 0.83 7.18
C SER A 37 -0.67 0.96 6.14
N ALA A 38 -0.98 0.59 4.90
CA ALA A 38 -0.15 0.83 3.74
C ALA A 38 -1.04 1.07 2.52
N THR A 39 -0.83 2.17 1.81
CA THR A 39 -1.40 2.40 0.48
C THR A 39 -0.34 1.99 -0.54
N VAL A 40 -0.60 0.96 -1.34
CA VAL A 40 0.39 0.33 -2.22
C VAL A 40 0.06 0.63 -3.67
N LEU A 41 0.97 1.31 -4.37
CA LEU A 41 0.82 1.67 -5.78
C LEU A 41 1.98 1.14 -6.63
N THR A 42 1.73 0.81 -7.90
CA THR A 42 2.81 0.71 -8.90
C THR A 42 3.29 2.11 -9.30
N LEU A 43 4.50 2.20 -9.85
CA LEU A 43 5.02 3.48 -10.35
C LEU A 43 4.16 4.02 -11.51
N ASP A 44 3.71 3.15 -12.40
CA ASP A 44 2.87 3.52 -13.54
C ASP A 44 1.52 4.05 -13.07
N GLU A 45 0.97 3.48 -11.98
CA GLU A 45 -0.27 3.95 -11.40
C GLU A 45 -0.14 5.29 -10.67
N VAL A 46 0.99 5.55 -10.00
CA VAL A 46 1.29 6.89 -9.48
C VAL A 46 1.22 7.93 -10.61
N ALA A 47 1.84 7.63 -11.76
CA ALA A 47 1.79 8.52 -12.91
C ALA A 47 0.36 8.69 -13.45
N ARG A 48 -0.39 7.60 -13.63
CA ARG A 48 -1.78 7.64 -14.12
C ARG A 48 -2.69 8.46 -13.21
N VAL A 49 -2.58 8.29 -11.89
CA VAL A 49 -3.33 9.06 -10.90
C VAL A 49 -3.00 10.56 -11.01
N MET A 50 -1.70 10.91 -11.03
CA MET A 50 -1.26 12.29 -11.15
C MET A 50 -1.68 12.94 -12.47
N ASP A 51 -1.59 12.20 -13.58
CA ASP A 51 -2.04 12.65 -14.90
C ASP A 51 -3.55 12.91 -14.90
N SER A 52 -4.36 12.06 -14.25
CA SER A 52 -5.80 12.26 -14.15
C SER A 52 -6.16 13.57 -13.42
N TRP A 53 -5.36 13.95 -12.43
CA TRP A 53 -5.55 15.18 -11.67
C TRP A 53 -5.21 16.45 -12.45
N THR A 54 -4.55 16.35 -13.60
CA THR A 54 -4.43 17.49 -14.53
C THR A 54 -5.78 17.92 -15.07
N ALA A 55 -6.72 16.98 -15.21
CA ALA A 55 -8.08 17.25 -15.68
C ALA A 55 -9.02 17.71 -14.55
N THR A 56 -8.83 17.22 -13.32
CA THR A 56 -9.70 17.56 -12.18
C THR A 56 -9.23 18.80 -11.41
N GLY A 57 -7.94 19.13 -11.47
CA GLY A 57 -7.31 20.21 -10.70
C GLY A 57 -6.88 19.79 -9.28
N GLU A 58 -7.12 18.54 -8.88
CA GLU A 58 -6.70 18.01 -7.59
C GLU A 58 -5.18 17.98 -7.43
N CYS A 59 -4.70 17.96 -6.19
CA CYS A 59 -3.27 17.89 -5.87
C CYS A 59 -2.40 18.89 -6.65
N ALA A 60 -2.86 20.16 -6.70
CA ALA A 60 -2.25 21.22 -7.51
C ALA A 60 -2.08 20.82 -8.99
N GLY A 61 -3.15 20.29 -9.60
CA GLY A 61 -3.16 19.84 -10.98
C GLY A 61 -2.27 18.62 -11.23
N GLY A 62 -2.21 17.69 -10.28
CA GLY A 62 -1.37 16.50 -10.38
C GLY A 62 0.12 16.72 -10.09
N SER A 63 0.51 17.84 -9.46
CA SER A 63 1.91 18.13 -9.17
C SER A 63 2.50 17.26 -8.07
N TYR A 64 1.66 16.60 -7.26
CA TYR A 64 2.10 15.70 -6.21
C TYR A 64 1.08 14.58 -5.96
N LEU A 65 1.59 13.46 -5.44
CA LEU A 65 0.81 12.46 -4.71
C LEU A 65 1.49 12.31 -3.34
N GLN A 66 0.74 12.55 -2.26
CA GLN A 66 1.27 12.42 -0.90
C GLN A 66 0.30 11.59 -0.08
N VAL A 67 0.80 10.47 0.43
CA VAL A 67 0.10 9.56 1.32
C VAL A 67 1.11 9.13 2.39
N LYS A 68 0.71 9.16 3.67
CA LYS A 68 1.63 8.96 4.80
C LYS A 68 2.23 7.54 4.80
N ASP A 69 1.45 6.58 4.35
CA ASP A 69 1.71 5.16 4.30
C ASP A 69 1.91 4.64 2.86
N LEU A 70 2.36 5.53 1.96
CA LEU A 70 2.62 5.15 0.57
C LEU A 70 3.78 4.15 0.47
N VAL A 71 3.54 3.04 -0.22
CA VAL A 71 4.56 2.10 -0.66
C VAL A 71 4.48 1.96 -2.17
N ILE A 72 5.56 2.30 -2.88
CA ILE A 72 5.64 2.14 -4.33
C ILE A 72 6.31 0.81 -4.67
N VAL A 73 5.62 -0.05 -5.41
CA VAL A 73 6.12 -1.35 -5.88
C VAL A 73 6.39 -1.33 -7.38
N ARG A 74 7.25 -2.24 -7.85
CA ARG A 74 7.59 -2.35 -9.29
C ARG A 74 6.58 -3.15 -10.09
N GLU A 75 6.00 -4.18 -9.49
CA GLU A 75 5.12 -5.14 -10.16
C GLU A 75 3.72 -5.03 -9.58
N PRO A 76 2.66 -5.16 -10.42
CA PRO A 76 1.29 -5.19 -9.94
C PRO A 76 0.97 -6.50 -9.21
N GLY A 77 -0.20 -6.53 -8.57
CA GLY A 77 -0.76 -7.71 -7.94
C GLY A 77 -0.37 -7.89 -6.48
N VAL A 78 -1.28 -8.50 -5.72
CA VAL A 78 -1.15 -8.67 -4.25
C VAL A 78 0.07 -9.49 -3.85
N GLU A 79 0.57 -10.35 -4.73
CA GLU A 79 1.77 -11.15 -4.48
C GLU A 79 3.04 -10.27 -4.42
N ALA A 80 3.22 -9.38 -5.40
CA ALA A 80 4.33 -8.43 -5.42
C ALA A 80 4.25 -7.47 -4.23
N MET A 81 3.05 -6.97 -3.94
CA MET A 81 2.79 -6.10 -2.79
C MET A 81 3.07 -6.81 -1.47
N THR A 82 2.72 -8.10 -1.36
CA THR A 82 3.03 -8.92 -0.18
C THR A 82 4.54 -9.03 0.01
N ARG A 83 5.29 -9.33 -1.05
CA ARG A 83 6.76 -9.42 -0.97
C ARG A 83 7.38 -8.12 -0.46
N ALA A 84 6.89 -6.98 -0.95
CA ALA A 84 7.36 -5.67 -0.50
C ALA A 84 7.07 -5.41 0.99
N LEU A 85 5.84 -5.66 1.44
CA LEU A 85 5.46 -5.48 2.84
C LEU A 85 6.23 -6.42 3.77
N VAL A 86 6.41 -7.70 3.38
CA VAL A 86 7.25 -8.64 4.12
C VAL A 86 8.68 -8.12 4.23
N GLY A 87 9.26 -7.63 3.14
CA GLY A 87 10.59 -7.02 3.14
C GLY A 87 10.73 -5.84 4.10
N ILE A 88 9.74 -4.94 4.13
CA ILE A 88 9.71 -3.80 5.07
C ILE A 88 9.72 -4.30 6.53
N PHE A 89 8.87 -5.28 6.88
CA PHE A 89 8.82 -5.79 8.25
C PHE A 89 10.01 -6.70 8.62
N ASP A 90 10.69 -7.29 7.63
CA ASP A 90 11.97 -7.98 7.83
C ASP A 90 13.10 -7.00 8.13
N GLU A 91 13.14 -5.86 7.44
CA GLU A 91 14.19 -4.86 7.60
C GLU A 91 13.99 -4.01 8.87
N TYR A 92 12.78 -3.50 9.10
CA TYR A 92 12.50 -2.53 10.16
C TYR A 92 11.83 -3.12 11.40
N GLY A 93 11.33 -4.36 11.31
CA GLY A 93 10.70 -5.08 12.42
C GLY A 93 9.30 -4.59 12.80
N MET A 94 8.64 -5.33 13.70
CA MET A 94 7.26 -5.08 14.15
C MET A 94 7.10 -3.86 15.09
N LYS A 95 8.15 -3.07 15.30
CA LYS A 95 8.08 -1.79 16.04
C LYS A 95 8.32 -0.59 15.12
N THR A 96 8.35 -0.82 13.80
CA THR A 96 8.64 0.19 12.80
C THR A 96 7.69 1.40 12.88
N GLU A 97 8.24 2.56 12.56
CA GLU A 97 7.53 3.83 12.33
C GLU A 97 7.56 4.23 10.85
N VAL A 98 8.16 3.38 9.98
CA VAL A 98 8.20 3.58 8.52
C VAL A 98 6.79 3.54 7.93
N LEU A 99 5.95 2.65 8.45
CA LEU A 99 4.51 2.67 8.22
C LEU A 99 3.82 3.20 9.47
N PRO A 100 2.79 4.05 9.33
CA PRO A 100 2.05 4.53 10.47
C PRO A 100 1.28 3.38 11.13
N ARG A 101 1.23 3.42 12.46
CA ARG A 101 0.30 2.57 13.19
C ARG A 101 -1.13 3.04 12.95
N PHE A 102 -1.99 2.05 12.80
CA PHE A 102 -3.43 2.24 12.78
C PHE A 102 -3.93 2.05 14.21
N ASP A 103 -3.89 3.13 14.99
CA ASP A 103 -4.49 3.18 16.32
C ASP A 103 -5.98 3.57 16.17
N PRO A 104 -6.93 2.76 16.65
CA PRO A 104 -8.36 3.09 16.61
C PRO A 104 -8.77 4.24 17.54
#